data_AF-A0A9C8FV81-F1
#
_entry.id   AF-A0A9C8FV81-F1
#
_cell.length_a   1.000
_cell.length_b   1.000
_cell.length_c   1.000
_cell.angle_alpha   90.00
_cell.angle_beta   90.00
_cell.angle_gamma   90.00
#
_symmetry.space_group_name_H-M   'P 1'
#
loop_
_entity.id
_entity.type
_entity.pdbx_description
1 polymer ?
#
loop_
_entity_poly.entity_id
_entity_poly.type
_entity_poly.pdbx_seq_one_letter_code
_entity_poly.pdbx_strand_id
1 'polypeptide(L)'
;MAETPDQKLLRLLSRLQAQEAQNRLLRLSDRDLAISMLYLDEMQRNLVLSLLGNKKRERVEQEQRYVSRLRLTYSQYRVVIDRVNRYLEHGGQTGLSSYIRPRRL
;
A
#
# COMPACT_ATOMS: atom_id res chain seq x y z
N MET A 1 14.45 -16.32 -12.08
CA MET A 1 14.72 -15.31 -11.03
C MET A 1 13.49 -15.17 -10.17
N ALA A 2 13.63 -15.04 -8.85
CA ALA A 2 12.49 -14.86 -7.95
C ALA A 2 11.91 -13.44 -8.07
N GLU A 3 10.59 -13.30 -8.00
CA GLU A 3 9.89 -12.01 -8.03
C GLU A 3 10.24 -11.18 -6.79
N THR A 4 10.60 -9.91 -6.98
CA THR A 4 10.87 -8.97 -5.89
C THR A 4 9.55 -8.50 -5.24
N PRO A 5 9.55 -8.02 -3.99
CA PRO A 5 8.29 -7.67 -3.32
C PRO A 5 7.61 -6.45 -3.94
N ASP A 6 8.38 -5.53 -4.50
CA ASP A 6 7.96 -4.37 -5.29
C ASP A 6 7.33 -4.79 -6.63
N GLN A 7 7.91 -5.76 -7.33
CA GLN A 7 7.29 -6.36 -8.52
C GLN A 7 5.95 -7.03 -8.17
N LYS A 8 5.89 -7.76 -7.03
CA LYS A 8 4.64 -8.36 -6.55
C LYS A 8 3.59 -7.28 -6.28
N LEU A 9 3.95 -6.15 -5.68
CA LEU A 9 3.05 -5.02 -5.44
C LEU A 9 2.44 -4.50 -6.74
N LEU A 10 3.29 -4.19 -7.73
CA LEU A 10 2.84 -3.65 -9.02
C LEU A 10 1.95 -4.65 -9.76
N ARG A 11 2.31 -5.94 -9.76
CA ARG A 11 1.49 -7.00 -10.35
C ARG A 11 0.13 -7.15 -9.65
N LEU A 12 0.08 -7.01 -8.33
CA LEU A 12 -1.19 -7.04 -7.60
C LEU A 12 -2.06 -5.85 -7.99
N LEU A 13 -1.49 -4.64 -8.04
CA LEU A 13 -2.22 -3.44 -8.44
C LEU A 13 -2.71 -3.51 -9.89
N SER A 14 -1.92 -4.07 -10.81
CA SER A 14 -2.30 -4.20 -12.22
C SER A 14 -3.41 -5.24 -12.46
N ARG A 15 -3.60 -6.18 -11.53
CA ARG A 15 -4.67 -7.20 -11.61
C ARG A 15 -6.00 -6.72 -11.04
N LEU A 16 -5.98 -5.70 -10.19
CA LEU A 16 -7.18 -5.14 -9.58
C LEU A 16 -7.83 -4.12 -10.52
N GLN A 17 -9.14 -4.00 -10.46
CA GLN A 17 -9.82 -2.86 -11.09
C GLN A 17 -9.38 -1.57 -10.40
N ALA A 18 -9.26 -0.47 -11.15
CA ALA A 18 -8.72 0.79 -10.64
C ALA A 18 -9.42 1.28 -9.36
N GLN A 19 -10.75 1.18 -9.31
CA GLN A 19 -11.55 1.54 -8.14
C GLN A 19 -11.28 0.64 -6.93
N GLU A 20 -11.09 -0.66 -7.16
CA GLU A 20 -10.76 -1.61 -6.10
C GLU A 20 -9.34 -1.38 -5.56
N ALA A 21 -8.37 -1.15 -6.46
CA ALA A 21 -7.01 -0.79 -6.10
C ALA A 21 -7.00 0.48 -5.23
N GLN A 22 -7.72 1.52 -5.67
CA GLN A 22 -7.89 2.76 -4.90
C GLN A 22 -8.50 2.49 -3.53
N ASN A 23 -9.60 1.73 -3.44
CA ASN A 23 -10.26 1.41 -2.17
C ASN A 23 -9.34 0.66 -1.20
N ARG A 24 -8.55 -0.30 -1.70
CA ARG A 24 -7.58 -1.04 -0.87
C ARG A 24 -6.42 -0.14 -0.44
N LEU A 25 -5.85 0.65 -1.34
CA LEU A 25 -4.77 1.59 -1.04
C LEU A 25 -5.19 2.66 -0.02
N LEU A 26 -6.43 3.15 -0.08
CA LEU A 26 -6.97 4.13 0.86
C LEU A 26 -6.91 3.66 2.32
N ARG A 27 -7.05 2.35 2.56
CA ARG A 27 -7.06 1.74 3.89
C ARG A 27 -5.67 1.46 4.47
N LEU A 28 -4.63 1.50 3.64
CA LEU A 28 -3.25 1.39 4.11
C LEU A 28 -2.80 2.71 4.75
N SER A 29 -1.90 2.64 5.72
CA SER A 29 -1.32 3.85 6.31
C SER A 29 -0.45 4.58 5.29
N ASP A 30 -0.37 5.91 5.40
CA ASP A 30 0.40 6.72 4.46
C ASP A 30 1.90 6.36 4.53
N ARG A 31 2.40 6.00 5.73
CA ARG A 31 3.76 5.53 5.96
C ARG A 31 4.03 4.16 5.34
N ASP A 32 3.12 3.20 5.45
CA ASP A 32 3.31 1.87 4.84
C ASP A 32 3.40 1.98 3.31
N LEU A 33 2.59 2.86 2.71
CA LEU A 33 2.66 3.18 1.29
C LEU A 33 3.98 3.88 0.93
N ALA A 34 4.43 4.84 1.74
CA ALA A 34 5.70 5.52 1.50
C ALA A 34 6.89 4.54 1.53
N ILE A 35 6.94 3.63 2.52
CA ILE A 35 7.99 2.62 2.64
C ILE A 35 7.93 1.60 1.49
N SER A 36 6.74 1.13 1.11
CA SER A 36 6.60 0.13 0.04
C SER A 36 7.08 0.64 -1.32
N MET A 37 7.08 1.96 -1.53
CA MET A 37 7.55 2.61 -2.75
C MET A 37 9.05 2.98 -2.76
N LEU A 38 9.82 2.65 -1.70
CA LEU A 38 11.24 3.04 -1.59
C LEU A 38 12.11 2.56 -2.75
N TYR A 39 11.86 1.34 -3.23
CA TYR A 39 12.63 0.69 -4.29
C TYR A 39 11.94 0.75 -5.66
N LEU A 40 10.84 1.50 -5.78
CA LEU A 40 10.19 1.74 -7.07
C LEU A 40 10.91 2.85 -7.81
N ASP A 41 11.06 2.67 -9.13
CA ASP A 41 11.47 3.75 -10.01
C ASP A 41 10.39 4.86 -10.07
N GLU A 42 10.73 5.98 -10.70
CA GLU A 42 9.83 7.14 -10.79
C GLU A 42 8.52 6.81 -11.51
N MET A 43 8.58 6.04 -12.60
CA MET A 43 7.40 5.66 -13.38
C MET A 43 6.45 4.76 -12.57
N GLN A 44 7.00 3.74 -11.91
CA GLN A 44 6.27 2.81 -11.05
C GLN A 44 5.65 3.53 -9.85
N ARG A 45 6.38 4.46 -9.25
CA ARG A 45 5.88 5.30 -8.16
C ARG A 45 4.72 6.17 -8.61
N ASN A 46 4.84 6.82 -9.78
CA ASN A 46 3.78 7.63 -10.35
C ASN A 46 2.51 6.82 -10.63
N LEU A 47 2.65 5.55 -11.07
CA LEU A 47 1.53 4.63 -11.23
C LEU A 47 0.81 4.36 -9.89
N VAL A 48 1.55 4.13 -8.80
CA VAL A 48 0.93 3.92 -7.48
C VAL A 48 0.24 5.19 -6.99
N LEU A 49 0.90 6.35 -7.13
CA LEU A 49 0.36 7.64 -6.70
C LEU A 49 -0.85 8.08 -7.53
N SER A 50 -0.95 7.69 -8.80
CA SER A 50 -2.11 7.99 -9.66
C SER A 50 -3.38 7.30 -9.20
N LEU A 51 -3.26 6.16 -8.50
CA LEU A 51 -4.38 5.45 -7.88
C LEU A 51 -4.86 6.08 -6.56
N LEU A 52 -4.12 7.06 -6.03
CA LEU A 52 -4.48 7.78 -4.81
C LEU A 52 -5.20 9.09 -5.15
N GLY A 53 -6.21 9.45 -4.35
CA GLY A 53 -6.81 10.78 -4.39
C GLY A 53 -5.84 11.86 -3.86
N ASN A 54 -5.99 13.10 -4.35
CA ASN A 54 -5.05 14.22 -4.13
C ASN A 54 -4.56 14.36 -2.67
N LYS A 55 -5.48 14.43 -1.70
CA LYS A 55 -5.13 14.59 -0.28
C LYS A 55 -4.29 13.44 0.27
N LYS A 56 -4.53 12.20 -0.15
CA LYS A 56 -3.74 11.05 0.32
C LYS A 56 -2.39 11.00 -0.39
N ARG A 57 -2.36 11.32 -1.69
CA ARG A 57 -1.11 11.46 -2.46
C ARG A 57 -0.15 12.43 -1.79
N GLU A 58 -0.61 13.64 -1.46
CA GLU A 58 0.21 14.66 -0.78
C GLU A 58 0.82 14.15 0.54
N ARG A 59 0.02 13.48 1.39
CA ARG A 59 0.51 12.93 2.66
C ARG A 59 1.52 11.80 2.45
N VAL A 60 1.29 10.94 1.47
CA VAL A 60 2.21 9.85 1.13
C VAL A 60 3.52 10.40 0.57
N GLU A 61 3.49 11.42 -0.29
CA GLU A 61 4.68 12.10 -0.79
C GLU A 61 5.47 12.79 0.32
N GLN A 62 4.78 13.39 1.30
CA GLN A 62 5.42 13.92 2.50
C GLN A 62 6.12 12.81 3.28
N GLU A 63 5.43 11.71 3.60
CA GLU A 63 6.03 10.55 4.27
C GLU A 63 7.22 9.99 3.47
N GLN A 64 7.17 9.92 2.14
CA GLN A 64 8.31 9.48 1.33
C GLN A 64 9.56 10.35 1.54
N ARG A 65 9.41 11.67 1.68
CA ARG A 65 10.54 12.58 1.97
C ARG A 65 11.13 12.33 3.35
N TYR A 66 10.31 11.95 4.33
CA TYR A 66 10.79 11.59 5.67
C TYR A 66 11.48 10.22 5.65
N VAL A 67 10.82 9.22 5.08
CA VAL A 67 11.25 7.83 5.02
C VAL A 67 12.56 7.67 4.24
N SER A 68 12.77 8.42 3.16
CA SER A 68 14.02 8.39 2.38
C SER A 68 15.25 8.88 3.16
N ARG A 69 15.04 9.64 4.24
CA ARG A 69 16.10 10.11 5.14
C ARG A 69 16.33 9.16 6.30
N LEU A 70 15.46 8.18 6.53
CA LEU A 70 15.62 7.17 7.56
C LEU A 70 16.61 6.10 7.10
N ARG A 71 17.43 5.61 8.03
CA ARG A 71 18.27 4.42 7.82
C ARG A 71 17.44 3.14 7.95
N LEU A 72 16.49 2.94 7.05
CA LEU A 72 15.71 1.71 7.00
C LEU A 72 16.54 0.57 6.43
N THR A 73 16.63 -0.53 7.17
CA THR A 73 17.27 -1.75 6.66
C THR A 73 16.36 -2.41 5.63
N TYR A 74 16.97 -3.21 4.74
CA TYR A 74 16.19 -4.00 3.79
C TYR A 74 15.19 -4.94 4.48
N SER A 75 15.53 -5.50 5.65
CA SER A 75 14.64 -6.35 6.43
C SER A 75 13.39 -5.61 6.94
N GLN A 76 13.54 -4.36 7.39
CA GLN A 76 12.41 -3.54 7.82
C GLN A 76 11.51 -3.18 6.64
N TYR A 77 12.11 -2.78 5.52
CA TYR A 77 11.38 -2.58 4.26
C TYR A 77 10.59 -3.83 3.88
N ARG A 78 11.23 -5.01 3.90
CA ARG A 78 10.65 -6.30 3.53
C ARG A 78 9.40 -6.62 4.35
N VAL A 79 9.46 -6.43 5.67
CA VAL A 79 8.33 -6.65 6.58
C VAL A 79 7.12 -5.77 6.20
N VAL A 80 7.35 -4.50 5.90
CA VAL A 80 6.29 -3.55 5.56
C VAL A 80 5.69 -3.88 4.20
N ILE A 81 6.52 -4.07 3.16
CA ILE A 81 6.00 -4.37 1.82
C ILE A 81 5.31 -5.73 1.75
N ASP A 82 5.76 -6.73 2.49
CA ASP A 82 5.06 -8.02 2.56
C ASP A 82 3.72 -7.92 3.29
N ARG A 83 3.58 -6.99 4.25
CA ARG A 83 2.29 -6.69 4.88
C ARG A 83 1.35 -6.02 3.88
N VAL A 84 1.84 -5.02 3.14
CA VAL A 84 1.08 -4.34 2.08
C VAL A 84 0.63 -5.33 1.01
N ASN A 85 1.53 -6.18 0.52
CA ASN A 85 1.24 -7.22 -0.46
C ASN A 85 0.18 -8.20 0.04
N ARG A 86 0.30 -8.68 1.28
CA ARG A 86 -0.71 -9.56 1.89
C ARG A 86 -2.08 -8.89 1.97
N TYR A 87 -2.12 -7.61 2.35
CA TYR A 87 -3.35 -6.83 2.42
C TYR A 87 -4.00 -6.67 1.04
N LEU A 88 -3.21 -6.34 0.03
CA LEU A 88 -3.66 -6.18 -1.36
C LEU A 88 -4.05 -7.50 -2.02
N GLU A 89 -3.53 -8.64 -1.57
CA GLU A 89 -3.91 -9.96 -2.07
C GLU A 89 -5.25 -10.41 -1.48
N HIS A 90 -5.46 -10.24 -0.17
CA HIS A 90 -6.61 -10.80 0.56
C HIS A 90 -7.74 -9.78 0.87
N GLY A 91 -7.67 -8.56 0.32
CA GLY A 91 -8.73 -7.55 0.45
C GLY A 91 -8.97 -7.05 1.88
N GLY A 92 -7.99 -7.19 2.77
CA GLY A 92 -8.10 -6.79 4.17
C GLY A 92 -8.85 -7.75 5.09
N GLN A 93 -9.05 -9.02 4.72
CA GLN A 93 -9.59 -10.06 5.61
C GLN A 93 -8.59 -10.55 6.69
N THR A 94 -7.89 -9.63 7.36
CA THR A 94 -7.08 -9.95 8.56
C THR A 94 -7.63 -9.30 9.85
N GLY A 95 -8.92 -8.94 9.88
CA GLY A 95 -9.57 -8.44 11.08
C GLY A 95 -11.10 -8.47 10.98
N LEU A 96 -11.70 -9.42 11.69
CA LEU A 96 -13.12 -9.50 12.13
C LEU A 96 -14.18 -8.83 11.23
N SER A 97 -14.95 -9.67 10.55
CA SER A 97 -16.34 -9.40 10.16
C SER A 97 -17.21 -9.18 11.40
N SER A 98 -17.00 -8.09 12.14
CA SER A 98 -17.92 -7.64 13.18
C SER A 98 -19.03 -6.82 12.53
N TYR A 99 -19.87 -7.50 11.77
CA TYR A 99 -21.16 -6.97 11.36
C TYR A 99 -22.08 -6.97 12.58
N ILE A 100 -21.88 -6.02 13.50
CA ILE A 100 -22.84 -5.76 14.57
C ILE A 100 -23.99 -4.98 13.94
N ARG A 101 -25.12 -5.67 13.68
CA ARG A 101 -26.39 -5.01 13.39
C ARG A 101 -26.93 -4.39 14.68
N PRO A 102 -27.38 -3.12 14.68
CA PRO A 102 -28.07 -2.56 15.82
C PRO A 102 -29.41 -3.29 16.04
N ARG A 103 -29.74 -3.58 17.30
CA ARG A 103 -31.10 -3.99 17.68
C ARG A 103 -32.03 -2.81 17.40
N ARG A 104 -33.06 -3.04 16.59
CA ARG A 104 -34.20 -2.11 16.49
C ARG A 104 -34.86 -2.08 17.88
N LEU A 105 -34.83 -0.91 18.53
CA LEU A 105 -35.73 -0.60 19.63
C LEU A 105 -37.14 -0.42 19.06
#